data_AF-A0A1G2B694-F1
#
_entry.id   AF-A0A1G2B694-F1
#
_cell.length_a   1.000
_cell.length_b   1.000
_cell.length_c   1.000
_cell.angle_alpha   90.00
_cell.angle_beta   90.00
_cell.angle_gamma   90.00
#
_symmetry.space_group_name_H-M   'P 1'
#
loop_
_entity.id
_entity.type
_entity.pdbx_description
1 polymer ?
#
loop_
_entity_poly.entity_id
_entity_poly.type
_entity_poly.pdbx_seq_one_letter_code
_entity_poly.pdbx_strand_id
1 'polypeptide(L)'
;MKITLTEAKKAVKNVDGFFASYVSSTLSPYLVKASAALNIHPNTLTFFSVVTTLVGIFLFFLGSQAQLIIGAILIQIGLIFDVADGQLARATNQKSAFGAWFDYMSDRLTEFLAIFALTYSAFQASGDTQLFTLAFAGILATNLRHYDFSLRKNLGIIDLSNKYTDEKKIPKTGFTRLSAILKESLLFMQSERLAVISICAILGKIELMLWIYCIWGALILLAKSGMSWYNHFTKSSNKTSL
;
A
#
# COMPACT_ATOMS: atom_id res chain seq x y z
N MET A 1 -17.29 5.99 23.44
CA MET A 1 -16.04 6.69 23.84
C MET A 1 -15.86 7.89 22.93
N LYS A 2 -15.79 9.14 23.44
CA LYS A 2 -15.63 10.33 22.58
C LYS A 2 -14.14 10.62 22.36
N ILE A 3 -13.65 10.35 21.16
CA ILE A 3 -12.27 10.69 20.74
C ILE A 3 -12.28 12.09 20.11
N THR A 4 -11.36 12.95 20.53
CA THR A 4 -11.17 14.28 19.95
C THR A 4 -10.47 14.20 18.59
N LEU A 5 -10.69 15.18 17.71
CA LEU A 5 -9.97 15.26 16.41
C LEU A 5 -8.45 15.26 16.60
N THR A 6 -7.97 15.83 17.70
CA THR A 6 -6.54 15.90 18.03
C THR A 6 -5.98 14.53 18.35
N GLU A 7 -6.72 13.68 19.06
CA GLU A 7 -6.33 12.30 19.35
C GLU A 7 -6.39 11.42 18.09
N ALA A 8 -7.43 11.58 17.26
CA ALA A 8 -7.52 10.89 15.98
C ALA A 8 -6.34 11.23 15.05
N LYS A 9 -5.96 12.52 14.97
CA LYS A 9 -4.78 12.97 14.20
C LYS A 9 -3.45 12.44 14.75
N LYS A 10 -3.34 12.19 16.05
CA LYS A 10 -2.15 11.55 16.65
C LYS A 10 -2.04 10.06 16.34
N ALA A 11 -3.15 9.39 16.01
CA ALA A 11 -3.18 7.97 15.66
C ALA A 11 -2.80 7.68 14.20
N VAL A 12 -2.64 8.73 13.37
CA VAL A 12 -2.08 8.65 12.02
C VAL A 12 -0.61 8.21 12.13
N LYS A 13 -0.16 7.31 11.25
CA LYS A 13 1.26 6.93 11.19
C LYS A 13 2.11 8.15 10.83
N ASN A 14 3.29 8.27 11.44
CA ASN A 14 4.15 9.43 11.25
C ASN A 14 4.79 9.53 9.84
N VAL A 15 4.94 8.40 9.11
CA VAL A 15 5.32 8.37 7.69
C VAL A 15 4.64 7.18 7.02
N ASP A 16 3.85 7.47 6.00
CA ASP A 16 3.44 6.52 4.96
C ASP A 16 3.86 7.09 3.58
N GLY A 17 3.65 6.35 2.50
CA GLY A 17 3.88 6.85 1.15
C GLY A 17 3.08 8.13 0.85
N PHE A 18 3.45 8.84 -0.22
CA PHE A 18 2.88 10.13 -0.60
C PHE A 18 1.35 10.10 -0.62
N PHE A 19 0.77 9.05 -1.21
CA PHE A 19 -0.68 9.01 -1.40
C PHE A 19 -1.43 8.78 -0.08
N ALA A 20 -0.94 7.85 0.75
CA ALA A 20 -1.48 7.67 2.10
C ALA A 20 -1.28 8.92 2.96
N SER A 21 -0.13 9.61 2.86
CA SER A 21 0.19 10.79 3.67
C SER A 21 -0.62 12.04 3.32
N TYR A 22 -0.92 12.27 2.04
CA TYR A 22 -1.59 13.50 1.58
C TYR A 22 -3.09 13.32 1.31
N VAL A 23 -3.53 12.14 0.88
CA VAL A 23 -4.93 11.89 0.51
C VAL A 23 -5.64 11.17 1.66
N SER A 24 -5.23 9.94 1.95
CA SER A 24 -5.95 9.09 2.91
C SER A 24 -5.83 9.58 4.36
N SER A 25 -4.66 10.07 4.76
CA SER A 25 -4.40 10.59 6.12
C SER A 25 -5.04 11.94 6.41
N THR A 26 -5.47 12.66 5.37
CA THR A 26 -6.22 13.93 5.54
C THR A 26 -7.67 13.67 5.90
N LEU A 27 -8.28 12.63 5.32
CA LEU A 27 -9.71 12.32 5.46
C LEU A 27 -9.99 11.32 6.60
N SER A 28 -9.11 10.33 6.82
CA SER A 28 -9.29 9.28 7.82
C SER A 28 -9.52 9.77 9.27
N PRO A 29 -8.92 10.87 9.79
CA PRO A 29 -9.17 11.30 11.16
C PRO A 29 -10.62 11.74 11.42
N TYR A 30 -11.31 12.25 10.40
CA TYR A 30 -12.73 12.60 10.49
C TYR A 30 -13.60 11.35 10.60
N LEU A 31 -13.30 10.32 9.80
CA LEU A 31 -13.95 9.02 9.86
C LEU A 31 -13.72 8.34 11.20
N VAL A 32 -12.49 8.40 11.73
CA VAL A 32 -12.13 7.85 13.06
C VAL A 32 -12.96 8.52 14.16
N LYS A 33 -13.06 9.86 14.15
CA LYS A 33 -13.88 10.58 15.13
C LYS A 33 -15.36 10.19 15.05
N ALA A 34 -15.92 10.13 13.84
CA ALA A 34 -17.31 9.75 13.64
C ALA A 34 -17.56 8.30 14.11
N SER A 35 -16.69 7.38 13.72
CA SER A 35 -16.79 5.95 14.07
C SER A 35 -16.64 5.72 15.57
N ALA A 36 -15.72 6.43 16.23
CA ALA A 36 -15.56 6.36 17.68
C ALA A 36 -16.78 6.93 18.43
N ALA A 37 -17.36 8.02 17.94
CA ALA A 37 -18.59 8.59 18.51
C ALA A 37 -19.77 7.62 18.41
N LEU A 38 -19.81 6.81 17.35
CA LEU A 38 -20.83 5.78 17.10
C LEU A 38 -20.49 4.41 17.75
N ASN A 39 -19.36 4.29 18.47
CA ASN A 39 -18.84 3.04 19.04
C ASN A 39 -18.71 1.90 18.00
N ILE A 40 -18.36 2.24 16.76
CA ILE A 40 -18.14 1.24 15.70
C ILE A 40 -16.82 0.49 15.99
N HIS A 41 -16.83 -0.82 15.82
CA HIS A 41 -15.64 -1.66 15.98
C HIS A 41 -14.71 -1.51 14.75
N PRO A 42 -13.36 -1.49 14.92
CA PRO A 42 -12.41 -1.37 13.81
C PRO A 42 -12.66 -2.37 12.66
N ASN A 43 -12.89 -3.65 12.98
CA ASN A 43 -13.19 -4.67 11.98
C ASN A 43 -14.42 -4.35 11.11
N THR A 44 -15.38 -3.56 11.60
CA THR A 44 -16.52 -3.11 10.80
C THR A 44 -16.06 -2.13 9.71
N LEU A 45 -15.12 -1.23 10.02
CA LEU A 45 -14.52 -0.36 9.00
C LEU A 45 -13.71 -1.17 8.00
N THR A 46 -12.96 -2.18 8.45
CA THR A 46 -12.24 -3.08 7.53
C THR A 46 -13.20 -3.82 6.61
N PHE A 47 -14.35 -4.29 7.12
CA PHE A 47 -15.37 -4.90 6.28
C PHE A 47 -15.91 -3.92 5.22
N PHE A 48 -16.21 -2.67 5.60
CA PHE A 48 -16.63 -1.64 4.64
C PHE A 48 -15.55 -1.31 3.61
N SER A 49 -14.29 -1.25 4.03
CA SER A 49 -13.13 -1.09 3.14
C SER A 49 -13.12 -2.19 2.08
N VAL A 50 -13.19 -3.46 2.50
CA VAL A 50 -13.17 -4.62 1.62
C VAL A 50 -14.35 -4.61 0.66
N VAL A 51 -15.58 -4.44 1.15
CA VAL A 51 -16.78 -4.44 0.30
C VAL A 51 -16.73 -3.32 -0.73
N THR A 52 -16.40 -2.10 -0.32
CA THR A 52 -16.32 -0.94 -1.23
C THR A 52 -15.28 -1.18 -2.32
N THR A 53 -14.13 -1.73 -1.93
CA THR A 53 -13.04 -2.05 -2.85
C THR A 53 -13.43 -3.15 -3.84
N LEU A 54 -14.09 -4.22 -3.37
CA LEU A 54 -14.57 -5.31 -4.23
C LEU A 54 -15.62 -4.83 -5.24
N VAL A 55 -16.52 -3.92 -4.85
CA VAL A 55 -17.45 -3.28 -5.80
C VAL A 55 -16.67 -2.49 -6.85
N GLY A 56 -15.65 -1.73 -6.46
CA GLY A 56 -14.79 -1.01 -7.39
C GLY A 56 -14.07 -1.91 -8.39
N ILE A 57 -13.53 -3.03 -7.91
CA ILE A 57 -12.89 -4.06 -8.73
C ILE A 57 -13.88 -4.72 -9.69
N PHE A 58 -15.11 -5.00 -9.23
CA PHE A 58 -16.14 -5.52 -10.11
C PHE A 58 -16.47 -4.54 -11.25
N LEU A 59 -16.49 -3.23 -10.99
CA LEU A 59 -16.66 -2.23 -12.05
C LEU A 59 -15.46 -2.22 -13.01
N PHE A 60 -14.23 -2.39 -12.53
CA PHE A 60 -13.08 -2.55 -13.41
C PHE A 60 -13.22 -3.74 -14.35
N PHE A 61 -13.76 -4.85 -13.87
CA PHE A 61 -13.99 -6.04 -14.68
C PHE A 61 -14.98 -5.79 -15.83
N LEU A 62 -16.00 -4.95 -15.61
CA LEU A 62 -16.99 -4.60 -16.64
C LEU A 62 -16.42 -3.70 -17.75
N GLY A 63 -15.41 -2.88 -17.44
CA GLY A 63 -14.51 -2.29 -18.44
C GLY A 63 -14.98 -1.04 -19.20
N SER A 64 -16.23 -0.57 -19.08
CA SER A 64 -16.61 0.70 -19.72
C SER A 64 -15.93 1.90 -19.04
N GLN A 65 -15.70 2.99 -19.78
CA GLN A 65 -15.01 4.18 -19.25
C GLN A 65 -15.65 4.73 -17.96
N ALA A 66 -16.98 4.78 -17.89
CA ALA A 66 -17.70 5.22 -16.69
C ALA A 66 -17.46 4.27 -15.51
N GLN A 67 -17.47 2.96 -15.75
CA GLN A 67 -17.22 1.95 -14.72
C GLN A 67 -15.76 1.97 -14.25
N LEU A 68 -14.79 2.20 -15.16
CA LEU A 68 -13.39 2.41 -14.80
C LEU A 68 -13.22 3.64 -13.89
N ILE A 69 -13.88 4.75 -14.20
CA ILE A 69 -13.80 5.96 -13.35
C ILE A 69 -14.42 5.71 -11.98
N ILE A 70 -15.64 5.15 -11.93
CA ILE A 70 -16.34 4.89 -10.66
C ILE A 70 -15.57 3.84 -9.85
N GLY A 71 -15.05 2.79 -10.49
CA GLY A 71 -14.25 1.76 -9.85
C GLY A 71 -12.98 2.32 -9.22
N ALA A 72 -12.29 3.22 -9.92
CA ALA A 72 -11.11 3.90 -9.41
C ALA A 72 -11.44 4.75 -8.17
N ILE A 73 -12.55 5.49 -8.20
CA ILE A 73 -13.01 6.27 -7.04
C ILE A 73 -13.33 5.35 -5.85
N LEU A 74 -14.04 4.24 -6.08
CA LEU A 74 -14.41 3.32 -5.01
C LEU A 74 -13.21 2.65 -4.35
N ILE A 75 -12.19 2.24 -5.12
CA ILE A 75 -10.95 1.69 -4.56
C ILE A 75 -10.24 2.72 -3.68
N GLN A 76 -10.21 4.00 -4.08
CA GLN A 76 -9.63 5.06 -3.24
C GLN A 76 -10.44 5.30 -1.96
N ILE A 77 -11.77 5.21 -2.03
CA ILE A 77 -12.62 5.28 -0.84
C ILE A 77 -12.36 4.10 0.09
N GLY A 78 -12.21 2.88 -0.45
CA GLY A 78 -11.80 1.70 0.30
C GLY A 78 -10.49 1.92 1.06
N LEU A 79 -9.46 2.42 0.37
CA LEU A 79 -8.17 2.76 0.99
C LEU A 79 -8.30 3.80 2.12
N ILE A 80 -9.23 4.75 2.02
CA ILE A 80 -9.48 5.71 3.10
C ILE A 80 -10.07 5.01 4.34
N PHE A 81 -10.99 4.07 4.14
CA PHE A 81 -11.56 3.26 5.23
C PHE A 81 -10.51 2.35 5.88
N ASP A 82 -9.66 1.74 5.08
CA ASP A 82 -8.52 0.92 5.51
C ASP A 82 -7.58 1.70 6.44
N VAL A 83 -7.15 2.89 6.01
CA VAL A 83 -6.31 3.75 6.84
C VAL A 83 -7.05 4.18 8.12
N ALA A 84 -8.37 4.41 8.05
CA ALA A 84 -9.18 4.78 9.20
C ALA A 84 -9.37 3.64 10.21
N ASP A 85 -9.50 2.39 9.78
CA ASP A 85 -9.67 1.26 10.70
C ASP A 85 -8.45 1.06 11.58
N GLY A 86 -7.24 1.19 11.01
CA GLY A 86 -5.99 1.02 11.72
C GLY A 86 -5.77 2.17 12.69
N GLN A 87 -6.17 3.39 12.31
CA GLN A 87 -6.16 4.55 13.19
C GLN A 87 -7.15 4.37 14.34
N LEU A 88 -8.36 3.88 14.07
CA LEU A 88 -9.38 3.63 15.08
C LEU A 88 -8.92 2.55 16.07
N ALA A 89 -8.34 1.45 15.59
CA ALA A 89 -7.79 0.39 16.43
C ALA A 89 -6.64 0.89 17.33
N ARG A 90 -5.79 1.79 16.81
CA ARG A 90 -4.75 2.47 17.60
C ARG A 90 -5.33 3.40 18.65
N ALA A 91 -6.31 4.22 18.27
CA ALA A 91 -6.90 5.23 19.15
C ALA A 91 -7.80 4.64 20.25
N THR A 92 -8.40 3.47 20.00
CA THR A 92 -9.28 2.75 20.94
C THR A 92 -8.58 1.60 21.68
N ASN A 93 -7.31 1.36 21.39
CA ASN A 93 -6.52 0.23 21.89
C ASN A 93 -7.13 -1.16 21.61
N GLN A 94 -7.86 -1.29 20.50
CA GLN A 94 -8.53 -2.52 20.05
C GLN A 94 -7.73 -3.27 18.97
N LYS A 95 -6.40 -3.29 19.09
CA LYS A 95 -5.55 -4.05 18.15
C LYS A 95 -5.73 -5.55 18.40
N SER A 96 -5.87 -6.33 17.33
CA SER A 96 -5.95 -7.79 17.41
C SER A 96 -5.05 -8.45 16.36
N ALA A 97 -4.56 -9.66 16.66
CA ALA A 97 -3.76 -10.45 15.73
C ALA A 97 -4.60 -10.85 14.49
N PHE A 98 -5.88 -11.18 14.71
CA PHE A 98 -6.81 -11.47 13.62
C PHE A 98 -7.02 -10.25 12.71
N GLY A 99 -7.25 -9.06 13.27
CA GLY A 99 -7.42 -7.83 12.48
C GLY A 99 -6.18 -7.51 11.65
N ALA A 100 -4.98 -7.65 12.23
CA ALA A 100 -3.73 -7.43 11.50
C ALA A 100 -3.50 -8.46 10.37
N TRP A 101 -3.90 -9.72 10.57
CA TRP A 101 -3.87 -10.72 9.51
C TRP A 101 -4.90 -10.44 8.41
N PHE A 102 -6.11 -10.04 8.80
CA PHE A 102 -7.20 -9.76 7.87
C PHE A 102 -6.86 -8.57 6.97
N ASP A 103 -6.39 -7.45 7.53
CA ASP A 103 -5.84 -6.27 6.86
C ASP A 103 -4.79 -6.66 5.79
N TYR A 104 -3.78 -7.41 6.22
CA TYR A 104 -2.73 -7.88 5.32
C TYR A 104 -3.24 -8.76 4.17
N MET A 105 -4.25 -9.60 4.43
CA MET A 105 -4.80 -10.49 3.42
C MET A 105 -5.71 -9.74 2.45
N SER A 106 -6.57 -8.84 2.94
CA SER A 106 -7.45 -8.00 2.10
C SER A 106 -6.65 -7.12 1.16
N ASP A 107 -5.52 -6.58 1.64
CA ASP A 107 -4.58 -5.80 0.85
C ASP A 107 -4.05 -6.54 -0.37
N ARG A 108 -3.68 -7.81 -0.19
CA ARG A 108 -3.14 -8.65 -1.26
C ARG A 108 -4.23 -9.08 -2.23
N LEU A 109 -5.39 -9.48 -1.72
CA LEU A 109 -6.52 -9.86 -2.55
C LEU A 109 -6.99 -8.68 -3.42
N THR A 110 -7.10 -7.49 -2.83
CA THR A 110 -7.46 -6.27 -3.55
C THR A 110 -6.54 -6.02 -4.73
N GLU A 111 -5.23 -6.08 -4.50
CA GLU A 111 -4.24 -5.83 -5.54
C GLU A 111 -4.32 -6.86 -6.68
N PHE A 112 -4.40 -8.16 -6.37
CA PHE A 112 -4.50 -9.20 -7.40
C PHE A 112 -5.78 -9.10 -8.20
N LEU A 113 -6.91 -8.93 -7.52
CA LEU A 113 -8.22 -8.86 -8.18
C LEU A 113 -8.34 -7.58 -9.01
N ALA A 114 -7.82 -6.45 -8.57
CA ALA A 114 -7.82 -5.20 -9.33
C ALA A 114 -6.99 -5.31 -10.62
N ILE A 115 -5.76 -5.84 -10.52
CA ILE A 115 -4.90 -6.06 -11.69
C ILE A 115 -5.58 -7.03 -12.65
N PHE A 116 -6.07 -8.17 -12.17
CA PHE A 116 -6.77 -9.15 -12.99
C PHE A 116 -7.99 -8.56 -13.70
N ALA A 117 -8.85 -7.84 -12.97
CA ALA A 117 -10.05 -7.23 -13.52
C ALA A 117 -9.73 -6.22 -14.63
N LEU A 118 -8.73 -5.35 -14.42
CA LEU A 118 -8.29 -4.41 -15.44
C LEU A 118 -7.66 -5.12 -16.64
N THR A 119 -6.75 -6.07 -16.42
CA THR A 119 -6.15 -6.87 -17.49
C THR A 119 -7.21 -7.58 -18.33
N TYR A 120 -8.21 -8.17 -17.68
CA TYR A 120 -9.32 -8.83 -18.37
C TYR A 120 -10.14 -7.83 -19.21
N SER A 121 -10.52 -6.68 -18.64
CA SER A 121 -11.25 -5.65 -19.38
C SER A 121 -10.47 -5.12 -20.59
N ALA A 122 -9.16 -4.93 -20.45
CA ALA A 122 -8.28 -4.51 -21.53
C ALA A 122 -8.17 -5.58 -22.62
N PHE A 123 -8.03 -6.85 -22.23
CA PHE A 123 -8.04 -7.98 -23.15
C PHE A 123 -9.36 -8.08 -23.92
N GLN A 124 -10.50 -7.90 -23.26
CA GLN A 124 -11.80 -7.91 -23.94
C GLN A 124 -11.93 -6.80 -25.00
N ALA A 125 -11.23 -5.68 -24.79
CA ALA A 125 -11.22 -4.56 -25.74
C ALA A 125 -10.21 -4.72 -26.89
N SER A 126 -9.02 -5.28 -26.63
CA SER A 126 -7.92 -5.36 -27.61
C SER A 126 -7.73 -6.72 -28.26
N GLY A 127 -8.13 -7.81 -27.59
CA GLY A 127 -7.79 -9.18 -27.94
C GLY A 127 -6.34 -9.58 -27.65
N ASP A 128 -5.54 -8.69 -27.04
CA ASP A 128 -4.11 -8.92 -26.83
C ASP A 128 -3.85 -9.79 -25.60
N THR A 129 -3.43 -11.03 -25.85
CA THR A 129 -3.10 -12.00 -24.80
C THR A 129 -1.82 -11.67 -24.04
N GLN A 130 -0.94 -10.82 -24.59
CA GLN A 130 0.30 -10.41 -23.92
C GLN A 130 0.04 -9.66 -22.61
N LEU A 131 -1.13 -9.03 -22.49
CA LEU A 131 -1.56 -8.35 -21.26
C LEU A 131 -1.58 -9.30 -20.06
N PHE A 132 -1.96 -10.57 -20.22
CA PHE A 132 -1.91 -11.55 -19.13
C PHE A 132 -0.49 -11.93 -18.74
N THR A 133 0.41 -12.03 -19.72
CA THR A 133 1.84 -12.27 -19.47
C THR A 133 2.46 -11.12 -18.68
N LEU A 134 2.17 -9.87 -19.07
CA LEU A 134 2.62 -8.68 -18.34
C LEU A 134 2.02 -8.60 -16.93
N ALA A 135 0.73 -8.90 -16.78
CA ALA A 135 0.08 -8.93 -15.48
C ALA A 135 0.70 -9.98 -14.55
N PHE A 136 0.93 -11.19 -15.05
CA PHE A 136 1.60 -12.24 -14.30
C PHE A 136 3.02 -11.84 -13.89
N ALA A 137 3.81 -11.29 -14.82
CA ALA A 137 5.17 -10.83 -14.53
C ALA A 137 5.20 -9.70 -13.48
N GLY A 138 4.31 -8.72 -13.59
CA GLY A 138 4.20 -7.61 -12.64
C GLY A 138 3.75 -8.05 -11.24
N ILE A 139 2.76 -8.94 -11.17
CA ILE A 139 2.31 -9.57 -9.92
C ILE A 139 3.44 -10.39 -9.29
N LEU A 140 4.16 -11.18 -10.08
CA LEU A 140 5.28 -11.98 -9.58
C LEU A 140 6.39 -11.08 -9.01
N ALA A 141 6.79 -10.04 -9.73
CA ALA A 141 7.84 -9.12 -9.30
C ALA A 141 7.46 -8.39 -7.98
N THR A 142 6.22 -7.93 -7.87
CA THR A 142 5.74 -7.28 -6.64
C THR A 142 5.62 -8.26 -5.46
N ASN A 143 5.24 -9.51 -5.69
CA ASN A 143 5.22 -10.54 -4.64
C ASN A 143 6.61 -10.92 -4.16
N LEU A 144 7.54 -11.15 -5.07
CA LEU A 144 8.94 -11.45 -4.74
C LEU A 144 9.55 -10.34 -3.87
N ARG A 145 9.21 -9.08 -4.14
CA ARG A 145 9.61 -7.95 -3.30
C ARG A 145 9.07 -8.03 -1.87
N HIS A 146 7.78 -8.37 -1.71
CA HIS A 146 7.19 -8.53 -0.38
C HIS A 146 7.79 -9.74 0.36
N TYR A 147 8.04 -10.83 -0.35
CA TYR A 147 8.66 -12.02 0.19
C TYR A 147 10.11 -11.76 0.63
N ASP A 148 10.93 -11.11 -0.20
CA ASP A 148 12.30 -10.69 0.16
C ASP A 148 12.30 -9.82 1.43
N PHE A 149 11.39 -8.86 1.53
CA PHE A 149 11.24 -8.04 2.73
C PHE A 149 10.88 -8.88 3.97
N SER A 150 9.92 -9.79 3.84
CA SER A 150 9.51 -10.68 4.94
C SER A 150 10.63 -11.62 5.36
N LEU A 151 11.37 -12.16 4.40
CA LEU A 151 12.49 -13.07 4.63
C LEU A 151 13.63 -12.37 5.37
N ARG A 152 14.04 -11.18 4.91
CA ARG A 152 15.08 -10.37 5.56
C ARG A 152 14.71 -9.97 6.99
N LYS A 153 13.43 -9.71 7.24
CA LYS A 153 12.90 -9.47 8.59
C LYS A 153 13.04 -10.72 9.46
N ASN A 154 12.58 -11.88 8.97
CA ASN A 154 12.62 -13.14 9.72
C ASN A 154 14.05 -13.63 9.98
N LEU A 155 14.99 -13.34 9.09
CA LEU A 155 16.42 -13.63 9.24
C LEU A 155 17.15 -12.64 10.17
N GLY A 156 16.46 -11.63 10.72
CA GLY A 156 17.07 -10.61 11.59
C GLY A 156 18.02 -9.64 10.87
N ILE A 157 18.07 -9.65 9.54
CA ILE A 157 18.88 -8.72 8.74
C ILE A 157 18.31 -7.30 8.83
N ILE A 158 16.98 -7.19 8.88
CA ILE A 158 16.26 -5.94 9.11
C ILE A 158 15.73 -5.99 10.54
N ASP A 159 16.41 -5.31 11.45
CA ASP A 159 15.94 -5.14 12.82
C ASP A 159 14.83 -4.07 12.86
N LEU A 160 13.58 -4.52 12.99
CA LEU A 160 12.42 -3.66 13.17
C LEU A 160 12.19 -3.30 14.65
N SER A 161 12.89 -3.91 15.61
CA SER A 161 12.78 -3.56 17.03
C SER A 161 13.23 -2.12 17.25
N ASN A 162 14.35 -1.74 16.62
CA ASN A 162 14.84 -0.36 16.59
C ASN A 162 13.89 0.64 15.93
N LYS A 163 12.95 0.22 15.07
CA LYS A 163 11.95 1.13 14.45
C LYS A 163 10.78 1.45 15.40
N TYR A 164 10.62 0.69 16.48
CA TYR A 164 9.63 0.92 17.54
C TYR A 164 10.26 1.58 18.79
N THR A 165 11.54 1.36 19.07
CA THR A 165 12.28 2.05 20.15
C THR A 165 12.83 3.40 19.72
N ASP A 166 13.29 3.55 18.48
CA ASP A 166 13.46 4.87 17.89
C ASP A 166 12.11 5.33 17.33
N GLU A 167 11.35 6.08 18.13
CA GLU A 167 10.67 7.24 17.58
C GLU A 167 11.76 8.13 16.94
N LYS A 168 12.26 7.78 15.75
CA LYS A 168 12.99 8.73 14.92
C LYS A 168 12.02 9.88 14.75
N LYS A 169 12.27 10.98 15.48
CA LYS A 169 11.61 12.27 15.34
C LYS A 169 11.70 12.64 13.86
N ILE A 170 10.73 12.22 13.06
CA ILE A 170 10.68 12.56 11.65
C ILE A 170 10.55 14.09 11.63
N PRO A 171 11.45 14.80 10.92
CA PRO A 171 11.56 16.24 11.02
C PRO A 171 10.23 16.92 10.66
N LYS A 172 9.78 17.81 11.54
CA LYS A 172 8.41 18.33 11.56
C LYS A 172 8.05 19.24 10.37
N THR A 173 9.02 19.70 9.57
CA THR A 173 8.79 20.66 8.47
C THR A 173 9.90 20.64 7.40
N GLY A 174 9.54 20.87 6.13
CA GLY A 174 10.48 21.20 5.02
C GLY A 174 10.84 20.08 4.02
N PHE A 175 11.90 20.31 3.24
CA PHE A 175 12.44 19.43 2.19
C PHE A 175 12.87 18.03 2.71
N THR A 176 13.26 17.95 3.98
CA THR A 176 13.63 16.69 4.66
C THR A 176 12.42 15.77 4.91
N ARG A 177 11.24 16.32 5.19
CA ARG A 177 9.99 15.54 5.27
C ARG A 177 9.54 15.07 3.87
N LEU A 178 9.62 15.95 2.87
CA LEU A 178 9.30 15.61 1.48
C LEU A 178 10.20 14.49 0.96
N SER A 179 11.51 14.57 1.16
CA SER A 179 12.46 13.53 0.76
C SER A 179 12.23 12.20 1.50
N ALA A 180 11.79 12.21 2.77
CA ALA A 180 11.40 10.99 3.47
C ALA A 180 10.15 10.35 2.86
N ILE A 181 9.12 11.14 2.57
CA ILE A 181 7.88 10.67 1.91
C ILE A 181 8.19 10.14 0.51
N LEU A 182 9.04 10.84 -0.26
CA LEU A 182 9.46 10.40 -1.59
C LEU A 182 10.25 9.09 -1.52
N LYS A 183 11.14 8.91 -0.54
CA LYS A 183 11.84 7.63 -0.33
C LYS A 183 10.86 6.47 -0.07
N GLU A 184 9.85 6.68 0.77
CA GLU A 184 8.83 5.64 1.03
C GLU A 184 7.92 5.42 -0.18
N SER A 185 7.61 6.47 -0.96
CA SER A 185 6.84 6.37 -2.20
C SER A 185 7.61 5.62 -3.29
N LEU A 186 8.93 5.82 -3.36
CA LEU A 186 9.85 5.09 -4.24
C LEU A 186 9.97 3.61 -3.85
N LEU A 187 9.60 3.23 -2.62
CA LEU A 187 9.44 1.82 -2.25
C LEU A 187 8.16 1.21 -2.83
N PHE A 188 7.34 1.98 -3.57
CA PHE A 188 6.11 1.55 -4.20
C PHE A 188 5.19 0.89 -3.18
N MET A 189 4.90 1.64 -2.10
CA MET A 189 3.98 1.24 -1.04
C MET A 189 2.55 1.07 -1.58
N GLN A 190 1.71 0.38 -0.82
CA GLN A 190 0.40 -0.07 -1.31
C GLN A 190 -0.50 1.08 -1.79
N SER A 191 -0.50 2.20 -1.08
CA SER A 191 -1.28 3.37 -1.47
C SER A 191 -0.87 3.92 -2.84
N GLU A 192 0.42 3.91 -3.18
CA GLU A 192 0.96 4.35 -4.46
C GLU A 192 0.56 3.39 -5.56
N ARG A 193 0.55 2.09 -5.27
CA ARG A 193 0.13 1.04 -6.21
C ARG A 193 -1.33 1.17 -6.58
N LEU A 194 -2.21 1.36 -5.59
CA LEU A 194 -3.63 1.62 -5.82
C LEU A 194 -3.86 2.95 -6.55
N ALA A 195 -3.05 3.98 -6.29
CA ALA A 195 -3.09 5.23 -7.04
C ALA A 195 -2.73 5.04 -8.51
N VAL A 196 -1.66 4.29 -8.82
CA VAL A 196 -1.27 3.94 -10.19
C VAL A 196 -2.40 3.17 -10.89
N ILE A 197 -2.94 2.13 -10.24
CA ILE A 197 -4.10 1.37 -10.74
C ILE A 197 -5.25 2.32 -11.10
N SER A 198 -5.60 3.23 -10.18
CA SER A 198 -6.73 4.14 -10.35
C SER A 198 -6.50 5.16 -11.47
N ILE A 199 -5.31 5.76 -11.54
CA ILE A 199 -4.96 6.74 -12.57
C ILE A 199 -4.93 6.07 -13.95
N CYS A 200 -4.27 4.92 -14.07
CA CYS A 200 -4.21 4.20 -15.33
C CYS A 200 -5.58 3.68 -15.79
N ALA A 201 -6.43 3.24 -14.87
CA ALA A 201 -7.81 2.85 -15.16
C ALA A 201 -8.62 4.03 -15.72
N ILE A 202 -8.56 5.21 -15.08
CA ILE A 202 -9.24 6.43 -15.54
C ILE A 202 -8.74 6.85 -16.93
N LEU A 203 -7.43 6.75 -17.17
CA LEU A 203 -6.84 7.11 -18.47
C LEU A 203 -7.05 6.05 -19.56
N GLY A 204 -7.62 4.89 -19.23
CA GLY A 204 -7.71 3.74 -20.14
C GLY A 204 -6.34 3.19 -20.56
N LYS A 205 -5.27 3.48 -19.81
CA LYS A 205 -3.88 3.08 -20.11
C LYS A 205 -3.47 1.88 -19.28
N ILE A 206 -4.21 0.78 -19.42
CA ILE A 206 -4.03 -0.44 -18.61
C ILE A 206 -2.70 -1.12 -18.94
N GLU A 207 -2.26 -1.16 -20.20
CA GLU A 207 -0.96 -1.72 -20.56
C GLU A 207 0.21 -0.97 -19.87
N LEU A 208 0.13 0.36 -19.81
CA LEU A 208 1.13 1.19 -19.12
C LEU A 208 1.20 0.84 -17.62
N MET A 209 0.04 0.61 -16.98
CA MET A 209 -0.02 0.14 -15.59
C MET A 209 0.79 -1.15 -15.42
N LEU A 210 0.61 -2.13 -16.31
CA LEU A 210 1.30 -3.42 -16.23
C LEU A 210 2.81 -3.27 -16.40
N TRP A 211 3.25 -2.44 -17.35
CA TRP A 211 4.67 -2.11 -17.52
C TRP A 211 5.27 -1.44 -16.29
N ILE A 212 4.55 -0.49 -15.67
CA ILE A 212 4.97 0.13 -14.41
C ILE A 212 5.18 -0.95 -13.35
N TYR A 213 4.26 -1.89 -13.20
CA TYR A 213 4.38 -2.99 -12.25
C TYR A 213 5.60 -3.89 -12.51
N CYS A 214 5.84 -4.28 -13.77
CA CYS A 214 7.01 -5.06 -14.15
C CYS A 214 8.32 -4.32 -13.84
N ILE A 215 8.44 -3.07 -14.30
CA ILE A 215 9.67 -2.27 -14.19
C ILE A 215 9.95 -1.92 -12.73
N TRP A 216 8.98 -1.38 -11.99
CA TRP A 216 9.17 -1.02 -10.58
C TRP A 216 9.40 -2.24 -9.70
N GLY A 217 8.68 -3.34 -9.95
CA GLY A 217 8.91 -4.61 -9.26
C GLY A 217 10.34 -5.10 -9.42
N ALA A 218 10.86 -5.10 -10.66
CA ALA A 218 12.23 -5.51 -10.96
C ALA A 218 13.29 -4.55 -10.38
N LEU A 219 13.11 -3.24 -10.54
CA LEU A 219 14.06 -2.23 -10.06
C LEU A 219 14.27 -2.31 -8.54
N ILE A 220 13.20 -2.50 -7.76
CA ILE A 220 13.31 -2.57 -6.30
C ILE A 220 14.03 -3.85 -5.87
N LEU A 221 13.77 -4.98 -6.53
CA LEU A 221 14.45 -6.24 -6.27
C LEU A 221 15.96 -6.11 -6.50
N LEU A 222 16.35 -5.52 -7.64
CA LEU A 222 17.76 -5.31 -8.01
C LEU A 222 18.45 -4.30 -7.10
N ALA A 223 17.79 -3.18 -6.77
CA ALA A 223 18.36 -2.16 -5.89
C ALA A 223 18.64 -2.71 -4.48
N LYS A 224 17.72 -3.50 -3.92
CA LYS A 224 17.88 -4.05 -2.56
C LYS A 224 18.83 -5.25 -2.51
N SER A 225 18.83 -6.11 -3.53
CA SER A 225 19.80 -7.21 -3.61
C SER A 225 21.22 -6.66 -3.78
N GLY A 226 21.42 -5.67 -4.67
CA GLY A 226 22.71 -5.03 -4.91
C GLY A 226 23.25 -4.29 -3.68
N MET A 227 22.40 -3.54 -2.96
CA MET A 227 22.83 -2.77 -1.79
C MET A 227 23.13 -3.68 -0.58
N SER A 228 22.40 -4.78 -0.44
CA SER A 228 22.67 -5.81 0.57
C SER A 228 23.97 -6.56 0.29
N TRP A 229 24.22 -6.90 -0.98
CA TRP A 229 25.45 -7.54 -1.43
C TRP A 229 26.64 -6.60 -1.19
N TYR A 230 26.57 -5.35 -1.66
CA TYR A 230 27.61 -4.34 -1.45
C TYR A 230 27.98 -4.13 0.03
N ASN A 231 26.99 -4.03 0.92
CA ASN A 231 27.22 -3.86 2.36
C ASN A 231 27.84 -5.11 3.02
N HIS A 232 27.57 -6.30 2.50
CA HIS A 232 28.18 -7.54 2.99
C HIS A 232 29.66 -7.63 2.59
N PHE A 233 30.01 -7.29 1.35
CA PHE A 233 31.40 -7.31 0.86
C PHE A 233 32.27 -6.24 1.53
N THR A 234 31.75 -5.03 1.70
CA THR A 234 32.48 -3.93 2.37
C THR A 234 32.67 -4.16 3.88
N LYS A 235 31.71 -4.77 4.57
CA LYS A 235 31.90 -5.20 5.97
C LYS A 235 32.83 -6.41 6.10
N SER A 236 32.87 -7.30 5.12
CA SER A 236 33.79 -8.44 5.08
C SER A 236 35.24 -7.98 4.88
N SER A 237 35.51 -7.00 4.02
CA SER A 237 36.88 -6.53 3.78
C SER A 237 37.50 -5.81 4.99
N ASN A 238 36.67 -5.15 5.81
CA ASN A 238 37.12 -4.48 7.04
C ASN A 238 37.40 -5.43 8.21
N LYS A 239 37.07 -6.73 8.10
CA LYS A 239 37.38 -7.74 9.13
C LYS A 239 38.67 -8.52 8.84
N THR A 240 39.26 -8.37 7.67
CA THR A 240 40.49 -9.08 7.24
C THR A 240 41.77 -8.24 7.32
N SER A 241 41.71 -7.05 7.94
CA SER A 241 42.85 -6.12 8.08
C SER A 241 43.30 -5.92 9.54
N LEU A 242 43.26 -6.98 10.35
CA LEU A 242 43.84 -7.03 11.71
C LEU A 242 44.70 -8.29 11.84
#